data_AF-A0A929BG84-F1
#
_entry.id   AF-A0A929BG84-F1
#
_cell.length_a   1.000
_cell.length_b   1.000
_cell.length_c   1.000
_cell.angle_alpha   90.00
_cell.angle_beta   90.00
_cell.angle_gamma   90.00
#
_symmetry.space_group_name_H-M   'P 1'
#
loop_
_entity.id
_entity.type
_entity.pdbx_description
1 polymer ?
#
loop_
_entity_poly.entity_id
_entity_poly.type
_entity_poly.pdbx_seq_one_letter_code
_entity_poly.pdbx_strand_id
1 'polypeptide(L)'
;MKKNLIIILAIVGANICFANDSSNVSELTQIENQIDSLKNEIESIKTNSYNKEIINEYKHLNSLFEWGFGILLGLFGLVFPLIIYIIQIKPSLETIKETKKLIKKLDDDFEKSFENHLKRNRDHLIDKAIDNLLKKNTPLISNSLSLLESYENGGFTELQVVKLLKLIKTNIDDNTKHFIAKILTFQEDINIEDYFREIIIKNPKEEICTWGAIYFATYNKTQYIDLIAQIVINGYSITSMVSSLCSISKDFAIIFLNNALLVDQLDENELINYVNYGFKDFIEKTSKQDAESTLLWKKYQILKSKNPAKDNL
;
A
#
# COMPACT_ATOMS: atom_id res chain seq x y z
N MET A 1 67.20 8.41 78.72
CA MET A 1 68.59 8.93 78.87
C MET A 1 69.27 8.63 80.21
N LYS A 2 68.57 8.46 81.34
CA LYS A 2 69.19 8.14 82.65
C LYS A 2 69.78 6.72 82.80
N LYS A 3 69.35 5.73 82.01
CA LYS A 3 69.83 4.34 82.12
C LYS A 3 71.20 4.08 81.47
N ASN A 4 71.58 4.83 80.43
CA ASN A 4 72.85 4.64 79.73
C ASN A 4 74.05 5.25 80.47
N LEU A 5 73.81 6.23 81.35
CA LEU A 5 74.87 6.87 82.16
C LEU A 5 75.35 5.95 83.30
N ILE A 6 74.46 5.10 83.84
CA ILE A 6 74.76 4.19 84.95
C ILE A 6 75.72 3.07 84.52
N ILE A 7 75.62 2.62 83.27
CA ILE A 7 76.45 1.55 82.72
C ILE A 7 77.89 2.06 82.48
N ILE A 8 78.05 3.30 82.02
CA ILE A 8 79.37 3.90 81.81
C ILE A 8 80.08 4.19 83.15
N LEU A 9 79.34 4.60 84.18
CA LEU A 9 79.89 4.83 85.53
C LEU A 9 80.33 3.53 86.23
N ALA A 10 79.67 2.40 85.97
CA ALA A 10 80.08 1.09 86.50
C ALA A 10 81.41 0.59 85.90
N ILE A 11 81.67 0.90 84.62
CA ILE A 11 82.88 0.46 83.90
C ILE A 11 84.11 1.31 84.28
N VAL A 12 83.92 2.60 84.58
CA VAL A 12 85.02 3.49 85.02
C VAL A 12 85.35 3.28 86.51
N GLY A 13 84.39 2.85 87.34
CA GLY A 13 84.58 2.65 88.78
C GLY A 13 85.33 1.37 89.20
N ALA A 14 85.47 0.38 88.32
CA ALA A 14 86.12 -0.90 88.65
C ALA A 14 87.65 -0.92 88.43
N ASN A 15 88.22 0.12 87.82
CA ASN A 15 89.64 0.15 87.42
C ASN A 15 90.58 0.90 88.39
N ILE A 16 90.12 1.20 89.61
CA ILE A 16 90.94 1.87 90.63
C ILE A 16 90.90 1.04 91.92
N CYS A 17 92.07 0.60 92.38
CA CYS A 17 92.35 -0.30 93.52
C CYS A 17 92.13 -1.80 93.26
N PHE A 18 93.15 -2.49 92.75
CA PHE A 18 93.95 -3.46 93.52
C PHE A 18 95.19 -3.85 92.70
N ALA A 19 96.35 -3.81 93.35
CA ALA A 19 97.61 -4.27 92.80
C ALA A 19 97.67 -5.81 92.83
N ASN A 20 98.28 -6.38 91.79
CA ASN A 20 98.67 -7.78 91.54
C ASN A 20 97.62 -8.76 90.96
N ASP A 21 98.11 -9.42 89.89
CA ASP A 21 97.70 -10.66 89.23
C ASP A 21 96.70 -10.67 88.05
N SER A 22 97.09 -11.44 87.04
CA SER A 22 96.75 -11.44 85.61
C SER A 22 95.38 -12.07 85.25
N SER A 23 94.26 -11.44 85.64
CA SER A 23 92.90 -11.96 85.36
C SER A 23 91.96 -11.04 84.55
N ASN A 24 92.34 -9.80 84.23
CA ASN A 24 91.44 -8.80 83.61
C ASN A 24 91.13 -8.96 82.11
N VAL A 25 91.71 -9.93 81.40
CA VAL A 25 91.58 -10.01 79.92
C VAL A 25 90.34 -10.81 79.46
N SER A 26 89.83 -11.77 80.25
CA SER A 26 88.70 -12.61 79.81
C SER A 26 87.33 -11.98 79.98
N GLU A 27 87.13 -11.09 80.95
CA GLU A 27 85.84 -10.41 81.15
C GLU A 27 85.58 -9.34 80.08
N LEU A 28 86.63 -8.64 79.62
CA LEU A 28 86.55 -7.66 78.53
C LEU A 28 86.13 -8.30 77.20
N THR A 29 86.65 -9.48 76.88
CA THR A 29 86.30 -10.21 75.65
C THR A 29 84.85 -10.73 75.67
N GLN A 30 84.31 -11.03 76.85
CA GLN A 30 82.94 -11.51 76.98
C GLN A 30 81.91 -10.38 76.78
N ILE A 31 82.25 -9.16 77.22
CA ILE A 31 81.43 -7.96 77.02
C ILE A 31 81.42 -7.53 75.55
N GLU A 32 82.55 -7.57 74.86
CA GLU A 32 82.62 -7.26 73.41
C GLU A 32 81.71 -8.17 72.59
N ASN A 33 81.73 -9.48 72.86
CA ASN A 33 80.88 -10.45 72.14
C ASN A 33 79.37 -10.18 72.34
N GLN A 34 78.96 -9.72 73.52
CA GLN A 34 77.55 -9.37 73.77
C GLN A 34 77.13 -8.08 73.06
N ILE A 35 78.03 -7.10 72.97
CA ILE A 35 77.79 -5.86 72.24
C ILE A 35 77.65 -6.15 70.75
N ASP A 36 78.51 -6.98 70.17
CA ASP A 36 78.43 -7.37 68.76
C ASP A 36 77.16 -8.18 68.46
N SER A 37 76.78 -9.10 69.35
CA SER A 37 75.51 -9.84 69.25
C SER A 37 74.30 -8.90 69.21
N LEU A 38 74.23 -7.93 70.12
CA LEU A 38 73.13 -6.97 70.17
C LEU A 38 73.11 -6.04 68.95
N LYS A 39 74.28 -5.65 68.45
CA LYS A 39 74.41 -4.83 67.25
C LYS A 39 73.87 -5.56 66.03
N ASN A 40 74.21 -6.84 65.89
CA ASN A 40 73.71 -7.70 64.81
C ASN A 40 72.19 -7.91 64.90
N GLU A 41 71.64 -8.08 66.11
CA GLU A 41 70.20 -8.25 66.29
C GLU A 41 69.43 -6.97 65.94
N ILE A 42 69.92 -5.80 66.38
CA ILE A 42 69.35 -4.49 66.02
C ILE A 42 69.40 -4.25 64.51
N GLU A 43 70.50 -4.63 63.86
CA GLU A 43 70.68 -4.47 62.42
C GLU A 43 69.74 -5.40 61.63
N SER A 44 69.54 -6.65 62.11
CA SER A 44 68.60 -7.59 61.51
C SER A 44 67.14 -7.13 61.62
N ILE A 45 66.75 -6.53 62.76
CA ILE A 45 65.40 -6.00 62.98
C ILE A 45 65.14 -4.79 62.08
N LYS A 46 66.12 -3.88 61.95
CA LYS A 46 66.03 -2.73 61.03
C LYS A 46 65.88 -3.18 59.58
N THR A 47 66.70 -4.15 59.16
CA THR A 47 66.69 -4.66 57.78
C THR A 47 65.36 -5.38 57.46
N ASN A 48 64.83 -6.17 58.39
CA ASN A 48 63.55 -6.85 58.21
C ASN A 48 62.34 -5.89 58.21
N SER A 49 62.37 -4.82 59.00
CA SER A 49 61.32 -3.79 59.00
C SER A 49 61.31 -3.02 57.67
N TYR A 50 62.49 -2.60 57.21
CA TYR A 50 62.66 -1.87 55.96
C TYR A 50 62.23 -2.70 54.73
N ASN A 51 62.60 -3.98 54.68
CA ASN A 51 62.18 -4.87 53.60
C ASN A 51 60.66 -5.10 53.56
N LYS A 52 60.00 -5.15 54.73
CA LYS A 52 58.53 -5.27 54.80
C LYS A 52 57.82 -4.01 54.28
N GLU A 53 58.35 -2.83 54.58
CA GLU A 53 57.79 -1.57 54.08
C GLU A 53 57.88 -1.51 52.56
N ILE A 54 59.05 -1.83 51.98
CA ILE A 54 59.23 -1.85 50.51
C ILE A 54 58.26 -2.84 49.84
N ILE A 55 58.13 -4.07 50.36
CA ILE A 55 57.23 -5.08 49.78
C ILE A 55 55.77 -4.62 49.83
N ASN A 56 55.36 -3.95 50.92
CA ASN A 56 54.00 -3.44 51.05
C ASN A 56 53.74 -2.26 50.10
N GLU A 57 54.70 -1.35 49.92
CA GLU A 57 54.60 -0.27 48.94
C GLU A 57 54.47 -0.80 47.51
N TYR A 58 55.28 -1.79 47.12
CA TYR A 58 55.19 -2.43 45.81
C TYR A 58 53.84 -3.12 45.57
N LYS A 59 53.31 -3.83 46.57
CA LYS A 59 51.97 -4.45 46.48
C LYS A 59 50.86 -3.41 46.34
N HIS A 60 50.95 -2.31 47.07
CA HIS A 60 49.99 -1.21 46.98
C HIS A 60 50.06 -0.52 45.61
N LEU A 61 51.27 -0.30 45.07
CA LEU A 61 51.46 0.29 43.75
C LEU A 61 50.89 -0.62 42.64
N ASN A 62 51.14 -1.93 42.71
CA ASN A 62 50.63 -2.90 41.74
C ASN A 62 49.09 -2.99 41.79
N SER A 63 48.51 -2.99 42.99
CA SER A 63 47.05 -2.99 43.16
C SER A 63 46.40 -1.72 42.60
N LEU A 64 46.98 -0.54 42.85
CA LEU A 64 46.51 0.72 42.26
C LEU A 64 46.58 0.71 40.72
N PHE A 65 47.64 0.11 40.17
CA PHE A 65 47.80 -0.01 38.72
C PHE A 65 46.77 -0.98 38.10
N GLU A 66 46.52 -2.13 38.73
CA GLU A 66 45.50 -3.09 38.29
C GLU A 66 44.09 -2.51 38.34
N TRP A 67 43.71 -1.82 39.42
CA TRP A 67 42.41 -1.15 39.54
C TRP A 67 42.27 0.02 38.57
N GLY A 68 43.31 0.84 38.42
CA GLY A 68 43.32 1.95 37.47
C GLY A 68 43.19 1.49 36.03
N PHE A 69 43.89 0.41 35.66
CA PHE A 69 43.80 -0.19 34.32
C PHE A 69 42.44 -0.86 34.09
N GLY A 70 41.86 -1.51 35.10
CA GLY A 70 40.52 -2.07 35.04
C GLY A 70 39.42 -1.01 34.83
N ILE A 71 39.50 0.11 35.53
CA ILE A 71 38.59 1.26 35.34
C ILE A 71 38.76 1.84 33.94
N LEU A 72 40.00 1.97 33.46
CA LEU A 72 40.28 2.46 32.10
C LEU A 72 39.65 1.53 31.06
N LEU A 73 39.87 0.21 31.15
CA LEU A 73 39.28 -0.78 30.24
C LEU A 73 37.75 -0.77 30.30
N GLY A 74 37.15 -0.61 31.48
CA GLY A 74 35.70 -0.47 31.64
C GLY A 74 35.15 0.79 30.96
N LEU A 75 35.86 1.92 31.09
CA LEU A 75 35.53 3.17 30.40
C LEU A 75 35.66 3.03 28.89
N PHE A 76 36.74 2.43 28.39
CA PHE A 76 36.90 2.13 26.96
C PHE A 76 35.77 1.22 26.47
N GLY A 77 35.42 0.18 27.22
CA GLY A 77 34.33 -0.75 26.90
C GLY A 77 32.94 -0.11 26.83
N LEU A 78 32.71 1.00 27.53
CA LEU A 78 31.44 1.73 27.50
C LEU A 78 31.45 2.87 26.47
N VAL A 79 32.53 3.63 26.40
CA VAL A 79 32.64 4.85 25.59
C VAL A 79 32.82 4.52 24.10
N PHE A 80 33.62 3.52 23.74
CA PHE A 80 33.83 3.18 22.32
C PHE A 80 32.55 2.73 21.61
N PRO A 81 31.73 1.83 22.16
CA PRO A 81 30.45 1.47 21.55
C PRO A 81 29.51 2.66 21.38
N LEU A 82 29.51 3.60 22.33
CA LEU A 82 28.70 4.81 22.24
C LEU A 82 29.17 5.73 21.10
N ILE A 83 30.49 5.89 20.94
CA ILE A 83 31.10 6.66 19.85
C ILE A 83 30.81 5.98 18.50
N ILE A 84 30.98 4.66 18.39
CA ILE A 84 30.66 3.90 17.16
C ILE A 84 29.16 4.05 16.83
N TYR A 85 28.29 3.99 17.84
CA TYR A 85 26.86 4.18 17.63
C TYR A 85 26.53 5.59 17.12
N ILE A 86 27.10 6.64 17.71
CA ILE A 86 26.83 8.03 17.33
C ILE A 86 27.45 8.39 15.97
N ILE A 87 28.67 7.94 15.69
CA ILE A 87 29.41 8.34 14.48
C ILE A 87 29.03 7.46 13.27
N GLN A 88 28.82 6.16 13.45
CA GLN A 88 28.63 5.23 12.33
C GLN A 88 27.21 4.71 12.22
N ILE A 89 26.66 4.14 13.30
CA ILE A 89 25.40 3.40 13.25
C ILE A 89 24.20 4.34 13.06
N LYS A 90 24.08 5.38 13.90
CA LYS A 90 22.94 6.32 13.86
C LYS A 90 22.85 7.08 12.53
N PRO A 91 23.93 7.70 12.00
CA PRO A 91 23.89 8.35 10.70
C PRO A 91 23.56 7.37 9.57
N SER A 92 24.10 6.15 9.62
CA SER A 92 23.81 5.11 8.62
C SER A 92 22.34 4.67 8.64
N LEU A 93 21.73 4.53 9.83
CA LEU A 93 20.30 4.23 9.97
C LEU A 93 19.42 5.39 9.47
N GLU A 94 19.81 6.64 9.74
CA GLU A 94 19.12 7.83 9.24
C GLU A 94 19.20 7.89 7.70
N THR A 95 20.38 7.71 7.11
CA THR A 95 20.57 7.63 5.66
C THR A 95 19.76 6.49 5.05
N ILE A 96 19.76 5.29 5.63
CA ILE A 96 18.93 4.16 5.13
C ILE A 96 17.44 4.52 5.16
N LYS A 97 16.97 5.20 6.21
CA LYS A 97 15.57 5.63 6.34
C LYS A 97 15.21 6.71 5.32
N GLU A 98 16.11 7.66 5.07
CA GLU A 98 15.94 8.69 4.04
C GLU A 98 15.95 8.08 2.64
N THR A 99 16.92 7.20 2.34
CA THR A 99 16.98 6.48 1.06
C THR A 99 15.72 5.66 0.82
N LYS A 100 15.19 4.93 1.82
CA LYS A 100 13.90 4.22 1.69
C LYS A 100 12.74 5.15 1.39
N LYS A 101 12.69 6.33 2.03
CA LYS A 101 11.66 7.35 1.74
C LYS A 101 11.81 7.95 0.34
N LEU A 102 13.03 8.20 -0.11
CA LEU A 102 13.32 8.72 -1.44
C LEU A 102 12.98 7.70 -2.53
N ILE A 103 13.32 6.41 -2.34
CA ILE A 103 12.93 5.32 -3.23
C ILE A 103 11.40 5.26 -3.33
N LYS A 104 10.70 5.24 -2.20
CA LYS A 104 9.23 5.22 -2.21
C LYS A 104 8.64 6.44 -2.94
N LYS A 105 9.14 7.65 -2.69
CA LYS A 105 8.69 8.84 -3.40
C LYS A 105 8.97 8.77 -4.90
N LEU A 106 10.14 8.24 -5.28
CA LEU A 106 10.52 8.08 -6.68
C LEU A 106 9.63 7.04 -7.39
N ASP A 107 9.29 5.94 -6.72
CA ASP A 107 8.35 4.94 -7.23
C ASP A 107 6.95 5.57 -7.40
N ASP A 108 6.44 6.25 -6.37
CA ASP A 108 5.13 6.92 -6.41
C ASP A 108 5.08 8.01 -7.52
N ASP A 109 6.15 8.81 -7.66
CA ASP A 109 6.25 9.87 -8.69
C ASP A 109 6.41 9.28 -10.09
N PHE A 110 7.17 8.18 -10.23
CA PHE A 110 7.33 7.47 -11.50
C PHE A 110 6.01 6.85 -11.94
N GLU A 111 5.32 6.14 -11.06
CA GLU A 111 4.01 5.52 -11.34
C GLU A 111 3.02 6.59 -11.78
N LYS A 112 2.90 7.68 -11.01
CA LYS A 112 2.04 8.81 -11.37
C LYS A 112 2.43 9.46 -12.70
N SER A 113 3.72 9.65 -12.98
CA SER A 113 4.17 10.22 -14.25
C SER A 113 3.90 9.28 -15.42
N PHE A 114 4.09 7.98 -15.23
CA PHE A 114 3.86 6.95 -16.23
C PHE A 114 2.36 6.82 -16.55
N GLU A 115 1.50 6.74 -15.55
CA GLU A 115 0.04 6.75 -15.72
C GLU A 115 -0.43 8.01 -16.46
N ASN A 116 0.08 9.19 -16.07
CA ASN A 116 -0.25 10.43 -16.76
C ASN A 116 0.22 10.43 -18.22
N HIS A 117 1.39 9.85 -18.51
CA HIS A 117 1.89 9.72 -19.87
C HIS A 117 1.01 8.78 -20.71
N LEU A 118 0.64 7.61 -20.16
CA LEU A 118 -0.26 6.67 -20.81
C LEU A 118 -1.62 7.30 -21.10
N LYS A 119 -2.21 8.00 -20.12
CA LYS A 119 -3.48 8.71 -20.27
C LYS A 119 -3.40 9.77 -21.37
N ARG A 120 -2.37 10.63 -21.36
CA ARG A 120 -2.17 11.65 -22.39
C ARG A 120 -1.99 11.05 -23.78
N ASN A 121 -1.22 9.98 -23.90
CA ASN A 121 -1.00 9.31 -25.18
C ASN A 121 -2.30 8.69 -25.72
N ARG A 122 -3.06 8.01 -24.85
CA ARG A 122 -4.39 7.50 -25.17
C ARG A 122 -5.32 8.60 -25.63
N ASP A 123 -5.44 9.69 -24.86
CA ASP A 123 -6.33 10.80 -25.19
C ASP A 123 -5.94 11.44 -26.53
N HIS A 124 -4.65 11.61 -26.80
CA HIS A 124 -4.14 12.08 -28.09
C HIS A 124 -4.50 11.14 -29.26
N LEU A 125 -4.41 9.82 -29.07
CA LEU A 125 -4.79 8.83 -30.09
C LEU A 125 -6.29 8.87 -30.37
N ILE A 126 -7.13 8.99 -29.33
CA ILE A 126 -8.58 9.14 -29.44
C ILE A 126 -8.91 10.43 -30.20
N ASP A 127 -8.32 11.57 -29.82
CA ASP A 127 -8.54 12.85 -30.52
C ASP A 127 -8.17 12.77 -32.00
N LYS A 128 -7.05 12.12 -32.33
CA LYS A 128 -6.64 11.90 -33.72
C LYS A 128 -7.65 11.03 -34.49
N ALA A 129 -8.18 9.98 -33.87
CA ALA A 129 -9.20 9.13 -34.48
C ALA A 129 -10.50 9.91 -34.74
N ILE A 130 -10.97 10.69 -33.76
CA ILE A 130 -12.15 11.55 -33.90
C ILE A 130 -11.93 12.58 -35.02
N ASP A 131 -10.77 13.23 -35.07
CA ASP A 131 -10.43 14.21 -36.10
C ASP A 131 -10.38 13.58 -37.50
N ASN A 132 -9.91 12.34 -37.63
CA ASN A 132 -9.92 11.61 -38.91
C ASN A 132 -11.35 11.33 -39.39
N LEU A 133 -12.25 10.97 -38.47
CA LEU A 133 -13.67 10.76 -38.79
C LEU A 133 -14.34 12.08 -39.20
N LEU A 134 -14.08 13.17 -38.48
CA LEU A 134 -14.59 14.50 -38.82
C LEU A 134 -14.13 14.99 -40.19
N LYS A 135 -12.87 14.70 -40.57
CA LYS A 135 -12.30 15.05 -41.88
C LYS A 135 -12.71 14.10 -43.00
N LYS A 136 -13.49 13.05 -42.70
CA LYS A 136 -13.93 12.02 -43.67
C LYS A 136 -12.76 11.41 -44.46
N ASN A 137 -11.62 11.17 -43.80
CA ASN A 137 -10.47 10.58 -44.46
C ASN A 137 -10.67 9.08 -44.66
N THR A 138 -11.32 8.69 -45.76
CA THR A 138 -11.77 7.32 -46.09
C THR A 138 -10.76 6.20 -45.77
N PRO A 139 -9.48 6.27 -46.16
CA PRO A 139 -8.51 5.21 -45.85
C PRO A 139 -8.22 5.03 -44.35
N LEU A 140 -8.57 6.01 -43.52
CA LEU A 140 -8.32 5.99 -42.07
C LEU A 140 -9.57 5.70 -41.24
N ILE A 141 -10.76 5.59 -41.84
CA ILE A 141 -12.01 5.40 -41.09
C ILE A 141 -11.96 4.10 -40.29
N SER A 142 -11.70 2.96 -40.93
CA SER A 142 -11.66 1.65 -40.25
C SER A 142 -10.67 1.63 -39.08
N ASN A 143 -9.45 2.15 -39.29
CA ASN A 143 -8.45 2.27 -38.24
C ASN A 143 -8.91 3.17 -37.09
N SER A 144 -9.62 4.26 -37.39
CA SER A 144 -10.14 5.18 -36.39
C SER A 144 -11.26 4.53 -35.57
N LEU A 145 -12.16 3.79 -36.20
CA LEU A 145 -13.21 3.04 -35.50
C LEU A 145 -12.60 1.95 -34.60
N SER A 146 -11.68 1.13 -35.11
CA SER A 146 -11.01 0.10 -34.33
C SER A 146 -10.24 0.67 -33.13
N LEU A 147 -9.61 1.84 -33.30
CA LEU A 147 -8.93 2.53 -32.21
C LEU A 147 -9.92 2.98 -31.13
N LEU A 148 -11.06 3.57 -31.52
CA LEU A 148 -12.09 4.00 -30.57
C LEU A 148 -12.69 2.82 -29.80
N GLU A 149 -12.96 1.70 -30.47
CA GLU A 149 -13.45 0.47 -29.83
C GLU A 149 -12.43 -0.07 -28.80
N SER A 150 -11.14 -0.04 -29.13
CA SER A 150 -10.08 -0.51 -28.23
C SER A 150 -9.99 0.30 -26.93
N TYR A 151 -10.48 1.53 -26.92
CA TYR A 151 -10.41 2.44 -25.77
C TYR A 151 -11.76 2.78 -25.14
N GLU A 152 -12.88 2.20 -25.61
CA GLU A 152 -14.23 2.55 -25.14
C GLU A 152 -14.38 2.37 -23.62
N ASN A 153 -13.80 1.31 -23.04
CA ASN A 153 -13.87 1.04 -21.60
C ASN A 153 -12.98 1.95 -20.74
N GLY A 154 -12.02 2.66 -21.35
CA GLY A 154 -11.08 3.51 -20.64
C GLY A 154 -11.64 4.87 -20.21
N GLY A 155 -12.82 5.23 -20.72
CA GLY A 155 -13.41 6.56 -20.51
C GLY A 155 -12.87 7.59 -21.49
N PHE A 156 -13.78 8.31 -22.14
CA PHE A 156 -13.49 9.48 -22.98
C PHE A 156 -13.56 10.75 -22.15
N THR A 157 -12.80 11.77 -22.55
CA THR A 157 -12.93 13.10 -21.96
C THR A 157 -14.24 13.76 -22.42
N GLU A 158 -14.76 14.68 -21.61
CA GLU A 158 -15.98 15.46 -21.95
C GLU A 158 -15.87 16.11 -23.34
N LEU A 159 -14.71 16.68 -23.67
CA LEU A 159 -14.48 17.28 -24.98
C LEU A 159 -14.59 16.24 -26.12
N GLN A 160 -14.08 15.03 -25.92
CA GLN A 160 -14.17 13.94 -26.91
C GLN A 160 -15.62 13.45 -27.05
N VAL A 161 -16.36 13.34 -25.95
CA VAL A 161 -17.80 13.05 -25.95
C VAL A 161 -18.56 14.08 -26.77
N VAL A 162 -18.34 15.38 -26.52
CA VAL A 162 -18.97 16.46 -27.28
C VAL A 162 -18.64 16.38 -28.77
N LYS A 163 -17.39 16.08 -29.13
CA LYS A 163 -17.00 15.89 -30.55
C LYS A 163 -17.73 14.72 -31.20
N LEU A 164 -17.86 13.58 -30.50
CA LEU A 164 -18.57 12.39 -30.99
C LEU A 164 -20.07 12.65 -31.15
N LEU A 165 -20.69 13.33 -30.17
CA LEU A 165 -22.10 13.75 -30.24
C LEU A 165 -22.35 14.78 -31.35
N LYS A 166 -21.37 15.63 -31.65
CA LYS A 166 -21.45 16.52 -32.81
C LYS A 166 -21.37 15.72 -34.11
N LEU A 167 -20.42 14.78 -34.19
CA LEU A 167 -20.18 13.93 -35.36
C LEU A 167 -21.41 13.08 -35.72
N ILE A 168 -22.04 12.42 -34.75
CA ILE A 168 -23.22 11.58 -34.98
C ILE A 168 -24.43 12.34 -35.54
N LYS A 169 -24.52 13.64 -35.24
CA LYS A 169 -25.55 14.56 -35.76
C LYS A 169 -25.24 15.08 -37.16
N THR A 170 -24.09 14.74 -37.75
CA THR A 170 -23.72 15.15 -39.11
C THR A 170 -24.09 14.10 -40.17
N ASN A 171 -23.92 14.46 -41.44
CA ASN A 171 -24.15 13.56 -42.57
C ASN A 171 -22.96 12.60 -42.77
N ILE A 172 -22.80 11.67 -41.83
CA ILE A 172 -21.94 10.48 -41.92
C ILE A 172 -22.80 9.25 -42.25
N ASP A 173 -22.16 8.17 -42.68
CA ASP A 173 -22.85 6.91 -42.97
C ASP A 173 -23.45 6.30 -41.70
N ASP A 174 -24.54 5.55 -41.85
CA ASP A 174 -25.31 5.04 -40.72
C ASP A 174 -24.52 4.00 -39.91
N ASN A 175 -23.64 3.21 -40.53
CA ASN A 175 -22.77 2.28 -39.80
C ASN A 175 -21.87 3.03 -38.82
N THR A 176 -21.27 4.15 -39.27
CA THR A 176 -20.48 5.01 -38.39
C THR A 176 -21.35 5.63 -37.29
N LYS A 177 -22.60 6.05 -37.58
CA LYS A 177 -23.51 6.54 -36.52
C LYS A 177 -23.80 5.46 -35.49
N HIS A 178 -24.15 4.25 -35.92
CA HIS A 178 -24.42 3.12 -35.04
C HIS A 178 -23.20 2.77 -34.18
N PHE A 179 -22.02 2.77 -34.79
CA PHE A 179 -20.77 2.57 -34.06
C PHE A 179 -20.55 3.65 -32.99
N ILE A 180 -20.72 4.93 -33.35
CA ILE A 180 -20.55 6.03 -32.39
C ILE A 180 -21.59 5.92 -31.26
N ALA A 181 -22.84 5.61 -31.57
CA ALA A 181 -23.87 5.40 -30.55
C ALA A 181 -23.51 4.25 -29.60
N LYS A 182 -23.02 3.13 -30.14
CA LYS A 182 -22.52 1.99 -29.35
C LYS A 182 -21.43 2.42 -28.38
N ILE A 183 -20.35 3.05 -28.85
CA ILE A 183 -19.21 3.39 -27.98
C ILE A 183 -19.58 4.43 -26.91
N LEU A 184 -20.55 5.31 -27.20
CA LEU A 184 -21.08 6.28 -26.23
C LEU A 184 -21.83 5.59 -25.09
N THR A 185 -22.34 4.37 -25.26
CA THR A 185 -23.01 3.63 -24.18
C THR A 185 -22.07 3.29 -23.01
N PHE A 186 -20.75 3.27 -23.25
CA PHE A 186 -19.71 3.02 -22.23
C PHE A 186 -19.24 4.27 -21.48
N GLN A 187 -19.86 5.43 -21.72
CA GLN A 187 -19.45 6.70 -21.10
C GLN A 187 -20.58 7.29 -20.24
N GLU A 188 -20.42 7.35 -18.91
CA GLU A 188 -21.41 8.01 -18.05
C GLU A 188 -21.29 9.54 -18.15
N ASP A 189 -21.99 10.13 -19.12
CA ASP A 189 -22.00 11.58 -19.37
C ASP A 189 -23.41 12.12 -19.57
N ILE A 190 -23.71 13.28 -18.98
CA ILE A 190 -25.03 13.92 -19.05
C ILE A 190 -25.43 14.33 -20.47
N ASN A 191 -24.47 14.71 -21.31
CA ASN A 191 -24.74 15.09 -22.70
C ASN A 191 -25.15 13.87 -23.54
N ILE A 192 -24.64 12.68 -23.19
CA ILE A 192 -25.02 11.41 -23.82
C ILE A 192 -26.42 11.01 -23.36
N GLU A 193 -26.70 11.14 -22.06
CA GLU A 193 -28.04 10.92 -21.50
C GLU A 193 -29.09 11.79 -22.20
N ASP A 194 -28.82 13.10 -22.32
CA ASP A 194 -29.66 14.06 -23.01
C ASP A 194 -29.87 13.71 -24.48
N TYR A 195 -28.79 13.31 -25.18
CA TYR A 195 -28.87 12.89 -26.56
C TYR A 195 -29.80 11.69 -26.76
N PHE A 196 -29.62 10.62 -25.98
CA PHE A 196 -30.45 9.43 -26.08
C PHE A 196 -31.91 9.70 -25.66
N ARG A 197 -32.11 10.52 -24.63
CA ARG A 197 -33.45 10.95 -24.23
C ARG A 197 -34.15 11.68 -25.39
N GLU A 198 -33.48 12.66 -26.01
CA GLU A 198 -34.05 13.43 -27.10
C GLU A 198 -34.37 12.60 -28.34
N ILE A 199 -33.47 11.70 -28.74
CA ILE A 199 -33.66 10.92 -29.97
C ILE A 199 -34.79 9.91 -29.82
N ILE A 200 -34.94 9.28 -28.64
CA ILE A 200 -36.04 8.37 -28.36
C ILE A 200 -37.38 9.11 -28.35
N ILE A 201 -37.43 10.32 -27.77
CA ILE A 201 -38.65 11.14 -27.76
C ILE A 201 -39.04 11.57 -29.17
N LYS A 202 -38.08 11.99 -29.99
CA LYS A 202 -38.35 12.52 -31.33
C LYS A 202 -38.66 11.40 -32.32
N ASN A 203 -37.85 10.34 -32.33
CA ASN A 203 -37.85 9.30 -33.35
C ASN A 203 -37.68 7.89 -32.72
N PRO A 204 -38.66 7.38 -31.95
CA PRO A 204 -38.54 6.12 -31.19
C PRO A 204 -38.32 4.87 -32.06
N LYS A 205 -38.52 4.98 -33.38
CA LYS A 205 -38.37 3.89 -34.36
C LYS A 205 -36.95 3.79 -34.93
N GLU A 206 -36.10 4.80 -34.72
CA GLU A 206 -34.73 4.74 -35.22
C GLU A 206 -33.95 3.67 -34.49
N GLU A 207 -33.20 2.84 -35.23
CA GLU A 207 -32.42 1.73 -34.68
C GLU A 207 -31.40 2.22 -33.63
N ILE A 208 -30.94 3.47 -33.74
CA ILE A 208 -30.04 4.10 -32.76
C ILE A 208 -30.65 4.22 -31.34
N CYS A 209 -31.98 4.22 -31.22
CA CYS A 209 -32.68 4.27 -29.94
C CYS A 209 -32.38 3.03 -29.08
N THR A 210 -32.06 1.89 -29.70
CA THR A 210 -31.67 0.67 -28.98
C THR A 210 -30.40 0.86 -28.17
N TRP A 211 -29.43 1.64 -28.68
CA TRP A 211 -28.23 2.02 -27.94
C TRP A 211 -28.56 2.93 -26.75
N GLY A 212 -29.59 3.77 -26.87
CA GLY A 212 -30.10 4.56 -25.73
C GLY A 212 -30.68 3.68 -24.62
N ALA A 213 -31.45 2.65 -24.99
CA ALA A 213 -31.94 1.66 -24.02
C ALA A 213 -30.79 0.91 -23.33
N ILE A 214 -29.76 0.52 -24.08
CA ILE A 214 -28.53 -0.10 -23.54
C ILE A 214 -27.82 0.86 -22.58
N TYR A 215 -27.64 2.13 -22.95
CA TYR A 215 -27.04 3.16 -22.09
C TYR A 215 -27.78 3.29 -20.76
N PHE A 216 -29.11 3.43 -20.79
CA PHE A 216 -29.90 3.55 -19.56
C PHE A 216 -29.83 2.28 -18.70
N ALA A 217 -29.76 1.10 -19.31
CA ALA A 217 -29.59 -0.16 -18.60
C ALA A 217 -28.20 -0.29 -17.95
N THR A 218 -27.14 0.08 -18.68
CA THR A 218 -25.74 0.05 -18.20
C THR A 218 -25.57 0.87 -16.93
N TYR A 219 -26.19 2.05 -16.87
CA TYR A 219 -26.11 2.95 -15.71
C TYR A 219 -27.33 2.91 -14.79
N ASN A 220 -28.17 1.87 -14.92
CA ASN A 220 -29.35 1.63 -14.09
C ASN A 220 -30.29 2.86 -13.97
N LYS A 221 -30.49 3.61 -15.06
CA LYS A 221 -31.32 4.82 -15.13
C LYS A 221 -32.81 4.46 -15.25
N THR A 222 -33.35 3.81 -14.22
CA THR A 222 -34.72 3.27 -14.19
C THR A 222 -35.81 4.33 -14.39
N GLN A 223 -35.52 5.61 -14.12
CA GLN A 223 -36.43 6.71 -14.40
C GLN A 223 -36.80 6.88 -15.88
N TYR A 224 -36.00 6.32 -16.81
CA TYR A 224 -36.26 6.39 -18.25
C TYR A 224 -36.92 5.13 -18.82
N ILE A 225 -37.39 4.22 -17.96
CA ILE A 225 -37.99 2.95 -18.41
C ILE A 225 -39.20 3.15 -19.33
N ASP A 226 -40.01 4.19 -19.10
CA ASP A 226 -41.14 4.55 -19.94
C ASP A 226 -40.69 4.96 -21.35
N LEU A 227 -39.55 5.64 -21.48
CA LEU A 227 -38.97 5.99 -22.78
C LEU A 227 -38.50 4.74 -23.53
N ILE A 228 -37.92 3.78 -22.82
CA ILE A 228 -37.51 2.50 -23.44
C ILE A 228 -38.75 1.72 -23.89
N ALA A 229 -39.84 1.75 -23.11
CA ALA A 229 -41.11 1.14 -23.49
C ALA A 229 -41.66 1.73 -24.80
N GLN A 230 -41.51 3.04 -25.01
CA GLN A 230 -41.91 3.69 -26.26
C GLN A 230 -41.22 3.11 -27.49
N ILE A 231 -39.96 2.68 -27.39
CA ILE A 231 -39.24 2.06 -28.52
C ILE A 231 -39.97 0.78 -28.97
N VAL A 232 -40.34 -0.07 -28.02
CA VAL A 232 -41.05 -1.34 -28.29
C VAL A 232 -42.48 -1.10 -28.75
N ILE A 233 -43.21 -0.21 -28.08
CA ILE A 233 -44.60 0.16 -28.46
C ILE A 233 -44.66 0.70 -29.89
N ASN A 234 -43.60 1.38 -30.34
CA ASN A 234 -43.50 1.92 -31.70
C ASN A 234 -42.98 0.92 -32.75
N GLY A 235 -42.84 -0.36 -32.41
CA GLY A 235 -42.62 -1.44 -33.36
C GLY A 235 -41.26 -2.13 -33.31
N TYR A 236 -40.41 -1.81 -32.33
CA TYR A 236 -39.21 -2.61 -32.08
C TYR A 236 -39.56 -3.91 -31.36
N SER A 237 -38.86 -5.01 -31.67
CA SER A 237 -39.19 -6.30 -31.07
C SER A 237 -38.91 -6.33 -29.58
N ILE A 238 -39.91 -6.75 -28.80
CA ILE A 238 -39.75 -6.90 -27.36
C ILE A 238 -38.75 -8.02 -27.03
N THR A 239 -38.71 -9.09 -27.82
CA THR A 239 -37.77 -10.20 -27.64
C THR A 239 -36.33 -9.71 -27.75
N SER A 240 -36.04 -8.93 -28.80
CA SER A 240 -34.71 -8.33 -29.00
C SER A 240 -34.37 -7.31 -27.90
N MET A 241 -35.33 -6.49 -27.48
CA MET A 241 -35.13 -5.50 -26.41
C MET A 241 -34.80 -6.20 -25.09
N VAL A 242 -35.63 -7.16 -24.67
CA VAL A 242 -35.44 -7.92 -23.43
C VAL A 242 -34.13 -8.68 -23.45
N SER A 243 -33.76 -9.33 -24.57
CA SER A 243 -32.49 -10.04 -24.68
C SER A 243 -31.29 -9.11 -24.50
N SER A 244 -31.32 -7.92 -25.13
CA SER A 244 -30.28 -6.91 -24.99
C SER A 244 -30.19 -6.39 -23.56
N LEU A 245 -31.31 -5.96 -22.97
CA LEU A 245 -31.36 -5.46 -21.60
C LEU A 245 -30.89 -6.51 -20.60
N CYS A 246 -31.35 -7.76 -20.73
CA CYS A 246 -30.99 -8.85 -19.83
C CYS A 246 -29.51 -9.23 -19.92
N SER A 247 -28.86 -8.98 -21.06
CA SER A 247 -27.42 -9.22 -21.23
C SER A 247 -26.57 -8.16 -20.53
N ILE A 248 -27.14 -6.98 -20.27
CA ILE A 248 -26.51 -5.89 -19.51
C ILE A 248 -26.87 -5.98 -18.02
N SER A 249 -28.17 -6.01 -17.70
CA SER A 249 -28.69 -6.08 -16.34
C SER A 249 -30.03 -6.85 -16.30
N LYS A 250 -30.01 -7.99 -15.60
CA LYS A 250 -31.18 -8.84 -15.40
C LYS A 250 -32.29 -8.09 -14.65
N ASP A 251 -31.93 -7.37 -13.60
CA ASP A 251 -32.87 -6.61 -12.78
C ASP A 251 -33.52 -5.50 -13.57
N PHE A 252 -32.76 -4.80 -14.42
CA PHE A 252 -33.30 -3.75 -15.29
C PHE A 252 -34.29 -4.33 -16.30
N ALA A 253 -34.01 -5.49 -16.87
CA ALA A 253 -34.94 -6.19 -17.75
C ALA A 253 -36.23 -6.64 -17.02
N ILE A 254 -36.13 -7.08 -15.76
CA ILE A 254 -37.30 -7.40 -14.93
C ILE A 254 -38.13 -6.14 -14.66
N ILE A 255 -37.50 -5.00 -14.36
CA ILE A 255 -38.18 -3.71 -14.19
C ILE A 255 -38.90 -3.32 -15.49
N PHE A 256 -38.23 -3.48 -16.63
CA PHE A 256 -38.82 -3.24 -17.95
C PHE A 256 -40.09 -4.07 -18.20
N LEU A 257 -40.05 -5.36 -17.90
CA LEU A 257 -41.21 -6.27 -18.05
C LEU A 257 -42.33 -6.01 -17.02
N ASN A 258 -42.05 -5.24 -15.98
CA ASN A 258 -43.03 -4.76 -15.00
C ASN A 258 -43.47 -3.31 -15.28
N ASN A 259 -43.05 -2.72 -16.38
CA ASN A 259 -43.44 -1.36 -16.74
C ASN A 259 -44.93 -1.33 -17.16
N ALA A 260 -45.74 -0.53 -16.47
CA ALA A 260 -47.18 -0.46 -16.72
C ALA A 260 -47.50 0.03 -18.16
N LEU A 261 -46.78 1.04 -18.64
CA LEU A 261 -46.98 1.59 -19.98
C LEU A 261 -46.76 0.54 -21.08
N LEU A 262 -45.65 -0.20 -20.98
CA LEU A 262 -45.36 -1.33 -21.86
C LEU A 262 -46.46 -2.39 -21.77
N VAL A 263 -46.78 -2.83 -20.56
CA VAL A 263 -47.75 -3.91 -20.35
C VAL A 263 -49.11 -3.52 -20.91
N ASP A 264 -49.56 -2.29 -20.74
CA ASP A 264 -50.87 -1.84 -21.21
C ASP A 264 -50.91 -1.69 -22.74
N GLN A 265 -49.86 -1.15 -23.35
CA GLN A 265 -49.86 -0.75 -24.77
C GLN A 265 -49.18 -1.73 -25.73
N LEU A 266 -48.49 -2.76 -25.24
CA LEU A 266 -47.86 -3.76 -26.10
C LEU A 266 -48.91 -4.51 -26.94
N ASP A 267 -48.64 -4.61 -28.25
CA ASP A 267 -49.41 -5.39 -29.20
C ASP A 267 -49.53 -6.86 -28.76
N GLU A 268 -50.73 -7.41 -28.88
CA GLU A 268 -51.00 -8.78 -28.43
C GLU A 268 -50.20 -9.83 -29.20
N ASN A 269 -49.97 -9.63 -30.51
CA ASN A 269 -49.18 -10.59 -31.30
C ASN A 269 -47.72 -10.53 -30.89
N GLU A 270 -47.17 -9.35 -30.63
CA GLU A 270 -45.80 -9.20 -30.14
C GLU A 270 -45.62 -9.85 -28.75
N LEU A 271 -46.62 -9.74 -27.87
CA LEU A 271 -46.62 -10.46 -26.59
C LEU A 271 -46.63 -11.98 -26.77
N ILE A 272 -47.48 -12.50 -27.65
CA ILE A 272 -47.54 -13.94 -27.94
C ILE A 272 -46.21 -14.43 -28.52
N ASN A 273 -45.64 -13.69 -29.47
CA ASN A 273 -44.34 -13.99 -30.07
C ASN A 273 -43.23 -14.03 -29.02
N TYR A 274 -43.19 -13.06 -28.11
CA TYR A 274 -42.24 -13.04 -27.01
C TYR A 274 -42.36 -14.27 -26.13
N VAL A 275 -43.58 -14.66 -25.76
CA VAL A 275 -43.78 -15.83 -24.90
C VAL A 275 -43.36 -17.11 -25.61
N ASN A 276 -43.68 -17.26 -26.88
CA ASN A 276 -43.37 -18.46 -27.64
C ASN A 276 -41.87 -18.61 -27.95
N TYR A 277 -41.16 -17.51 -28.19
CA TYR A 277 -39.78 -17.56 -28.68
C TYR A 277 -38.74 -16.95 -27.73
N GLY A 278 -39.08 -15.91 -26.97
CA GLY A 278 -38.14 -15.17 -26.12
C GLY A 278 -38.18 -15.51 -24.63
N PHE A 279 -39.31 -15.97 -24.11
CA PHE A 279 -39.50 -16.16 -22.67
C PHE A 279 -38.66 -17.31 -22.10
N LYS A 280 -38.45 -18.37 -22.89
CA LYS A 280 -37.57 -19.48 -22.50
C LYS A 280 -36.14 -18.99 -22.25
N ASP A 281 -35.57 -18.24 -23.20
CA ASP A 281 -34.24 -17.67 -23.08
C ASP A 281 -34.14 -16.72 -21.88
N PHE A 282 -35.21 -15.97 -21.60
CA PHE A 282 -35.27 -15.10 -20.43
C PHE A 282 -35.26 -15.88 -19.11
N ILE A 283 -36.00 -16.99 -19.01
CA ILE A 283 -35.96 -17.89 -17.85
C ILE A 283 -34.54 -18.44 -17.64
N GLU A 284 -33.88 -18.88 -18.71
CA GLU A 284 -32.52 -19.44 -18.64
C GLU A 284 -31.48 -18.41 -18.14
N LYS A 285 -31.64 -17.13 -18.53
CA LYS A 285 -30.76 -16.05 -18.07
C LYS A 285 -31.09 -15.57 -16.65
N THR A 286 -32.31 -15.74 -16.18
CA THR A 286 -32.77 -15.24 -14.86
C THR A 286 -33.13 -16.40 -13.93
N SER A 287 -34.37 -16.45 -13.46
CA SER A 287 -34.97 -17.58 -12.78
C SER A 287 -36.42 -17.72 -13.24
N LYS A 288 -36.95 -18.94 -13.22
CA LYS A 288 -38.35 -19.19 -13.59
C LYS A 288 -39.31 -18.37 -12.71
N GLN A 289 -39.02 -18.29 -11.42
CA GLN A 289 -39.85 -17.56 -10.46
C GLN A 289 -39.91 -16.06 -10.79
N ASP A 290 -38.76 -15.44 -11.07
CA ASP A 290 -38.70 -14.01 -11.39
C ASP A 290 -39.39 -13.72 -12.72
N ALA A 291 -39.15 -14.56 -13.74
CA ALA A 291 -39.76 -14.41 -15.05
C ALA A 291 -41.29 -14.52 -15.01
N GLU A 292 -41.83 -15.53 -14.31
CA GLU A 292 -43.27 -15.73 -14.15
C GLU A 292 -43.91 -14.71 -13.19
N SER A 293 -43.12 -13.98 -12.40
CA SER A 293 -43.64 -12.93 -11.52
C SER A 293 -43.99 -11.63 -12.25
N THR A 294 -43.45 -11.44 -13.46
CA THR A 294 -43.58 -10.18 -14.21
C THR A 294 -45.03 -9.85 -14.59
N LEU A 295 -45.36 -8.55 -14.64
CA LEU A 295 -46.68 -8.08 -15.07
C LEU A 295 -46.98 -8.49 -16.51
N LEU A 296 -45.97 -8.49 -17.39
CA LEU A 296 -46.15 -8.91 -18.77
C LEU A 296 -46.56 -10.39 -18.88
N TRP A 297 -45.93 -11.28 -18.11
CA TRP A 297 -46.33 -12.68 -18.05
C TRP A 297 -47.77 -12.86 -17.53
N LYS A 298 -48.15 -12.11 -16.50
CA LYS A 298 -49.51 -12.11 -15.97
C LYS A 298 -50.53 -11.66 -17.02
N LYS A 299 -50.22 -10.63 -17.82
CA LYS A 299 -51.06 -10.20 -18.96
C LYS A 299 -51.25 -11.34 -19.96
N TYR A 300 -50.18 -12.06 -20.32
CA TYR A 300 -50.27 -13.21 -21.21
C TYR A 300 -51.18 -14.33 -20.66
N GLN A 301 -51.05 -14.67 -19.37
CA GLN A 301 -51.91 -15.70 -18.75
C GLN A 301 -53.39 -15.32 -18.81
N ILE A 302 -53.72 -14.04 -18.60
CA ILE A 302 -55.09 -13.53 -18.73
C ILE A 302 -55.58 -13.67 -20.17
N LEU A 303 -54.77 -13.29 -21.16
CA LEU A 303 -55.12 -13.43 -22.58
C LEU A 303 -55.37 -14.88 -22.97
N LYS A 304 -54.48 -15.79 -22.54
CA LYS A 304 -54.60 -17.24 -22.76
C LYS A 304 -55.89 -17.80 -22.17
N SER A 305 -56.26 -17.38 -20.96
CA SER A 305 -57.52 -17.82 -20.33
C SER A 305 -58.77 -17.37 -21.08
N LYS A 306 -58.69 -16.24 -21.80
CA LYS A 306 -59.81 -15.70 -22.59
C LYS A 306 -59.93 -16.34 -23.98
N ASN A 307 -58.83 -16.88 -24.53
CA ASN A 307 -58.77 -17.45 -25.88
C ASN A 307 -58.00 -18.79 -25.92
N PRO A 308 -58.55 -19.88 -25.36
CA PRO A 308 -57.86 -21.17 -25.28
C PRO A 308 -57.60 -21.84 -26.65
N ALA A 309 -58.25 -21.37 -27.72
CA ALA A 309 -58.16 -21.96 -29.06
C ALA A 309 -56.93 -21.53 -29.89
N LYS A 310 -56.11 -20.58 -29.40
CA LYS A 310 -54.96 -20.03 -30.17
C LYS A 310 -53.63 -20.75 -29.95
N ASP A 311 -53.56 -21.77 -29.08
CA ASP A 311 -52.32 -22.48 -28.74
C ASP A 311 -51.99 -23.70 -29.62
N ASN A 312 -52.79 -23.99 -30.65
CA ASN A 312 -52.56 -25.11 -31.58
C ASN A 312 -51.89 -24.70 -32.91
N LEU A 313 -51.22 -23.55 -32.95
CA LEU A 313 -50.47 -23.06 -34.12
C LEU A 313 -49.04 -22.72 -33.73
#